data_AF-A0A6H2CTB5-F1
#
_entry.id   AF-A0A6H2CTB5-F1
#
_cell.length_a   1.000
_cell.length_b   1.000
_cell.length_c   1.000
_cell.angle_alpha   90.00
_cell.angle_beta   90.00
_cell.angle_gamma   90.00
#
_symmetry.space_group_name_H-M   'P 1'
#
loop_
_entity.id
_entity.type
_entity.pdbx_description
1 polymer ?
#
loop_
_entity_poly.entity_id
_entity_poly.type
_entity_poly.pdbx_seq_one_letter_code
_entity_poly.pdbx_strand_id
1 'polypeptide(L)'
;MKEFKFSPENKSILAQLRKMPIFDAMEPEQLAEVVKMGRIRRYDEGEVIIAEGEMDQMVFFLAQGSCTVQVEGLGVGVISKVGDVFGEMGMVDAEPRSATITAREQVICLAMDGSFLDQMKTVDDLASKGLFYRIFSEILAARVRDANARILKLEDELKDLSVQMPSI
;
A
#
# COMPACT_ATOMS: atom_id res chain seq x y z
N MET A 1 -5.20 -14.28 -9.70
CA MET A 1 -5.62 -12.86 -9.79
C MET A 1 -6.81 -12.73 -10.73
N LYS A 2 -7.90 -12.11 -10.26
CA LYS A 2 -9.06 -11.74 -11.08
C LYS A 2 -9.20 -10.22 -11.10
N GLU A 3 -9.28 -9.63 -12.28
CA GLU A 3 -9.46 -8.18 -12.46
C GLU A 3 -10.90 -7.86 -12.84
N PHE A 4 -11.47 -6.85 -12.17
CA PHE A 4 -12.80 -6.34 -12.45
C PHE A 4 -12.71 -4.84 -12.74
N LYS A 5 -13.36 -4.41 -13.82
CA LYS A 5 -13.62 -2.98 -13.99
C LYS A 5 -14.56 -2.53 -12.88
N PHE A 6 -14.33 -1.30 -12.44
CA PHE A 6 -15.28 -0.64 -11.57
C PHE A 6 -16.67 -0.58 -12.24
N SER A 7 -17.71 -1.03 -11.54
CA SER A 7 -19.11 -0.89 -11.95
C SER A 7 -19.94 -0.36 -10.77
N PRO A 8 -21.06 0.35 -11.03
CA PRO A 8 -21.98 0.84 -9.99
C PRO A 8 -22.57 -0.26 -9.10
N GLU A 9 -22.44 -1.54 -9.48
CA GLU A 9 -22.92 -2.69 -8.72
C GLU A 9 -21.99 -3.02 -7.54
N ASN A 10 -20.73 -2.60 -7.58
CA ASN A 10 -19.75 -2.76 -6.50
C ASN A 10 -19.90 -1.72 -5.37
N LYS A 11 -21.14 -1.34 -5.01
CA LYS A 11 -21.44 -0.29 -4.02
C LYS A 11 -20.74 -0.50 -2.67
N SER A 12 -20.56 -1.75 -2.25
CA SER A 12 -19.87 -2.08 -1.00
C SER A 12 -18.40 -1.68 -1.00
N ILE A 13 -17.71 -1.80 -2.15
CA ILE A 13 -16.30 -1.44 -2.28
C ILE A 13 -16.13 0.09 -2.28
N LEU A 14 -17.01 0.83 -2.95
CA LEU A 14 -17.04 2.30 -2.84
C LEU A 14 -17.26 2.76 -1.41
N ALA A 15 -18.17 2.10 -0.68
CA ALA A 15 -18.43 2.43 0.71
C ALA A 15 -17.21 2.16 1.61
N GLN A 16 -16.36 1.19 1.27
CA GLN A 16 -15.10 0.94 1.97
C GLN A 16 -14.01 1.94 1.56
N LEU A 17 -13.88 2.24 0.27
CA LEU A 17 -12.96 3.26 -0.23
C LEU A 17 -13.28 4.62 0.41
N ARG A 18 -14.55 5.04 0.48
CA ARG A 18 -14.95 6.28 1.17
C ARG A 18 -14.55 6.37 2.64
N LYS A 19 -14.35 5.24 3.32
CA LYS A 19 -13.89 5.22 4.73
C LYS A 19 -12.38 5.45 4.85
N MET A 20 -11.66 5.43 3.74
CA MET A 20 -10.23 5.68 3.74
C MET A 20 -9.99 7.18 3.91
N PRO A 21 -9.14 7.62 4.85
CA PRO A 21 -8.89 9.04 5.10
C PRO A 21 -8.48 9.84 3.85
N ILE A 22 -7.82 9.19 2.89
CA ILE A 22 -7.47 9.78 1.59
C ILE A 22 -8.68 10.25 0.77
N PHE A 23 -9.76 9.48 0.85
CA PHE A 23 -10.95 9.67 0.04
C PHE A 23 -12.04 10.45 0.78
N ASP A 24 -11.86 10.70 2.09
CA ASP A 24 -12.73 11.59 2.88
C ASP A 24 -12.52 13.07 2.53
N ALA A 25 -11.30 13.43 2.12
CA ALA A 25 -10.96 14.79 1.68
C ALA A 25 -11.32 15.08 0.22
N MET A 26 -11.94 14.13 -0.49
CA MET A 26 -12.31 14.25 -1.90
C MET A 26 -13.82 14.40 -2.05
N GLU A 27 -14.25 15.30 -2.93
CA GLU A 27 -15.66 15.39 -3.31
C GLU A 27 -16.12 14.11 -4.03
N PRO A 28 -17.41 13.73 -3.95
CA PRO A 28 -17.92 12.50 -4.54
C PRO A 28 -17.57 12.30 -6.02
N GLU A 29 -17.54 13.39 -6.80
CA GLU A 29 -17.17 13.41 -8.21
C GLU A 29 -15.68 13.10 -8.41
N GLN A 30 -14.80 13.69 -7.59
CA GLN A 30 -13.35 13.45 -7.64
C GLN A 30 -13.03 12.00 -7.28
N LEU A 31 -13.67 11.48 -6.22
CA LEU A 31 -13.53 10.08 -5.84
C LEU A 31 -14.01 9.14 -6.95
N ALA A 32 -15.13 9.46 -7.61
CA ALA A 32 -15.63 8.65 -8.72
C ALA A 32 -14.63 8.61 -9.88
N GLU A 33 -13.98 9.73 -10.20
CA GLU A 33 -12.92 9.78 -11.23
C GLU A 33 -11.69 8.96 -10.84
N VAL A 34 -11.20 9.11 -9.60
CA VAL A 34 -10.08 8.30 -9.07
C VAL A 34 -10.37 6.81 -9.16
N VAL A 35 -11.58 6.39 -8.75
CA VAL A 35 -11.98 4.98 -8.79
C VAL A 35 -12.14 4.46 -10.23
N LYS A 36 -12.58 5.30 -11.18
CA LYS A 36 -12.65 4.93 -12.61
C LYS A 36 -11.27 4.71 -13.23
N MET A 37 -10.25 5.45 -12.78
CA MET A 37 -8.87 5.29 -13.24
C MET A 37 -8.25 3.97 -12.73
N GLY A 38 -8.71 3.47 -11.58
CA GLY A 38 -8.26 2.20 -11.01
C GLY A 38 -8.97 0.95 -11.54
N ARG A 39 -8.55 -0.19 -11.00
CA ARG A 39 -9.14 -1.51 -11.21
C ARG A 39 -9.32 -2.21 -9.87
N ILE A 40 -10.44 -2.89 -9.69
CA ILE A 40 -10.62 -3.74 -8.52
C ILE A 40 -9.94 -5.06 -8.82
N ARG A 41 -8.94 -5.41 -8.02
CA ARG A 41 -8.23 -6.69 -8.14
C ARG A 41 -8.56 -7.55 -6.94
N ARG A 42 -8.83 -8.82 -7.22
CA ARG A 42 -8.98 -9.87 -6.22
C ARG A 42 -7.83 -10.84 -6.32
N TYR A 43 -7.26 -11.14 -5.16
CA TYR A 43 -6.21 -12.12 -4.96
C TYR A 43 -6.72 -13.17 -3.98
N ASP A 44 -6.52 -14.44 -4.31
CA ASP A 44 -6.78 -15.54 -3.39
C ASP A 44 -5.55 -15.73 -2.45
N GLU A 45 -5.71 -16.50 -1.38
CA GLU A 45 -4.64 -16.73 -0.40
C GLU A 45 -3.37 -17.28 -1.05
N GLY A 46 -2.22 -16.74 -0.66
CA GLY A 46 -0.90 -17.14 -1.18
C GLY A 46 -0.52 -16.49 -2.51
N GLU A 47 -1.43 -15.76 -3.17
CA GLU A 47 -1.08 -15.06 -4.41
C GLU A 47 -0.16 -13.85 -4.14
N VAL A 48 0.88 -13.72 -4.96
CA VAL A 48 1.79 -12.57 -4.94
C VAL A 48 1.11 -11.38 -5.64
N ILE A 49 1.04 -10.25 -4.92
CA ILE A 49 0.44 -8.99 -5.40
C ILE A 49 1.53 -8.08 -5.98
N ILE A 50 2.68 -8.01 -5.32
CA ILE A 50 3.88 -7.29 -5.73
C ILE A 50 5.06 -8.25 -5.50
N ALA A 51 5.97 -8.38 -6.46
CA ALA A 51 7.23 -9.09 -6.25
C ALA A 51 8.40 -8.10 -6.09
N GLU A 52 9.29 -8.40 -5.15
CA GLU A 52 10.51 -7.61 -4.90
C GLU A 52 11.40 -7.55 -6.15
N GLY A 53 11.99 -6.38 -6.41
CA GLY A 53 12.85 -6.13 -7.57
C GLY A 53 12.13 -5.90 -8.90
N GLU A 54 10.80 -6.09 -8.99
CA GLU A 54 10.05 -5.76 -10.20
C GLU A 54 10.02 -4.25 -10.46
N MET A 55 9.86 -3.88 -11.74
CA MET A 55 9.74 -2.49 -12.18
C MET A 55 8.31 -2.22 -12.65
N ASP A 56 7.49 -1.64 -11.78
CA ASP A 56 6.20 -1.07 -12.11
C ASP A 56 5.79 0.02 -11.09
N GLN A 57 4.81 0.84 -11.45
CA GLN A 57 4.36 1.99 -10.63
C GLN A 57 2.93 1.82 -10.13
N MET A 58 2.47 0.57 -10.01
CA MET A 58 1.15 0.27 -9.48
C MET A 58 1.08 0.62 -7.99
N VAL A 59 0.03 1.32 -7.58
CA VAL A 59 -0.29 1.61 -6.18
C VAL A 59 -1.59 0.90 -5.84
N PHE A 60 -1.65 0.33 -4.64
CA PHE A 60 -2.77 -0.49 -4.20
C PHE A 60 -3.37 0.07 -2.92
N PHE A 61 -4.69 0.14 -2.86
CA PHE A 61 -5.46 0.51 -1.67
C PHE A 61 -6.22 -0.70 -1.18
N LEU A 62 -5.91 -1.17 0.02
CA LEU A 62 -6.51 -2.36 0.62
C LEU A 62 -7.99 -2.09 0.99
N ALA A 63 -8.92 -2.77 0.33
CA ALA A 63 -10.35 -2.69 0.64
C ALA A 63 -10.79 -3.82 1.59
N GLN A 64 -10.22 -5.02 1.43
CA GLN A 64 -10.54 -6.19 2.25
C GLN A 64 -9.35 -7.16 2.30
N GLY A 65 -9.22 -7.85 3.43
CA GLY A 65 -8.25 -8.92 3.65
C GLY A 65 -6.96 -8.40 4.28
N SER A 66 -5.90 -9.21 4.19
CA SER A 66 -4.58 -8.85 4.72
C SER A 66 -3.46 -9.46 3.88
N CYS A 67 -2.29 -8.81 3.92
CA CYS A 67 -1.10 -9.18 3.16
C CYS A 67 0.12 -9.28 4.08
N THR A 68 1.04 -10.21 3.78
CA THR A 68 2.37 -10.24 4.38
C THR A 68 3.30 -9.37 3.55
N VAL A 69 4.19 -8.64 4.22
CA VAL A 69 5.30 -7.91 3.59
C VAL A 69 6.59 -8.69 3.84
N GLN A 70 7.32 -9.03 2.78
CA GLN A 70 8.58 -9.76 2.86
C GLN A 70 9.69 -9.01 2.14
N VAL A 71 10.89 -8.95 2.74
CA VAL A 71 12.11 -8.42 2.13
C VAL A 71 13.16 -9.50 2.22
N GLU A 72 13.79 -9.85 1.10
CA GLU A 72 14.73 -10.98 1.02
C GLU A 72 14.12 -12.29 1.58
N GLY A 73 12.81 -12.48 1.38
CA GLY A 73 12.04 -13.62 1.90
C GLY A 73 11.67 -13.58 3.38
N LEU A 74 12.22 -12.64 4.16
CA LEU A 74 11.92 -12.48 5.59
C LEU A 74 10.67 -11.63 5.79
N GLY A 75 9.75 -12.10 6.65
CA GLY A 75 8.53 -11.36 6.99
C GLY A 75 8.85 -10.13 7.82
N VAL A 76 8.69 -8.94 7.24
CA VAL A 76 8.97 -7.65 7.89
C VAL A 76 7.71 -6.88 8.26
N GLY A 77 6.51 -7.37 7.94
CA GLY A 77 5.28 -6.67 8.29
C GLY A 77 4.01 -7.33 7.78
N VAL A 78 2.88 -6.74 8.16
CA VAL A 78 1.54 -7.15 7.72
C VAL A 78 0.76 -5.88 7.39
N ILE A 79 0.10 -5.89 6.24
CA ILE A 79 -0.87 -4.88 5.82
C ILE A 79 -2.25 -5.50 6.08
N SER A 80 -3.11 -4.82 6.82
CA SER A 80 -4.39 -5.44 7.25
C SER A 80 -5.51 -4.46 7.53
N LYS A 81 -5.21 -3.16 7.59
CA LYS A 81 -6.22 -2.16 7.85
C LYS A 81 -6.82 -1.71 6.53
N VAL A 82 -8.15 -1.69 6.47
CA VAL A 82 -8.86 -1.11 5.34
C VAL A 82 -8.40 0.33 5.15
N GLY A 83 -7.92 0.64 3.95
CA GLY A 83 -7.32 1.93 3.61
C GLY A 83 -5.81 1.98 3.67
N ASP A 84 -5.14 0.92 4.11
CA ASP A 84 -3.71 0.83 3.95
C ASP A 84 -3.35 0.86 2.46
N VAL A 85 -2.33 1.64 2.15
CA VAL A 85 -1.80 1.80 0.79
C VAL A 85 -0.47 1.06 0.70
N PHE A 86 -0.19 0.37 -0.39
CA PHE A 86 1.10 -0.27 -0.63
C PHE A 86 1.51 -0.20 -2.10
N GLY A 87 2.80 -0.38 -2.36
CA GLY A 87 3.39 -0.13 -3.68
C GLY A 87 3.59 1.37 -3.98
N GLU A 88 3.41 2.24 -2.99
CA GLU A 88 3.55 3.69 -3.16
C GLU A 88 5.02 4.11 -3.36
N MET A 89 5.99 3.39 -2.78
CA MET A 89 7.42 3.72 -2.88
C MET A 89 7.87 3.82 -4.34
N GLY A 90 7.70 2.73 -5.11
CA GLY A 90 8.08 2.69 -6.53
C GLY A 90 7.31 3.69 -7.41
N MET A 91 6.19 4.24 -6.94
CA MET A 91 5.52 5.35 -7.62
C MET A 91 6.10 6.72 -7.23
N VAL A 92 6.60 6.87 -6.00
CA VAL A 92 7.21 8.11 -5.50
C VAL A 92 8.63 8.31 -6.03
N ASP A 93 9.46 7.27 -6.04
CA ASP A 93 10.89 7.35 -6.38
C ASP A 93 11.27 6.70 -7.72
N ALA A 94 10.36 5.95 -8.34
CA ALA A 94 10.60 5.18 -9.57
C ALA A 94 11.71 4.11 -9.46
N GLU A 95 11.98 3.63 -8.24
CA GLU A 95 12.91 2.52 -7.97
C GLU A 95 12.22 1.15 -8.03
N PRO A 96 12.98 0.05 -8.15
CA PRO A 96 12.45 -1.31 -8.07
C PRO A 96 11.67 -1.56 -6.77
N ARG A 97 10.71 -2.50 -6.82
CA ARG A 97 9.92 -2.88 -5.65
C ARG A 97 10.81 -3.30 -4.48
N SER A 98 10.64 -2.62 -3.34
CA SER A 98 11.44 -2.83 -2.13
C SER A 98 11.07 -4.09 -1.33
N ALA A 99 9.93 -4.72 -1.64
CA ALA A 99 9.41 -5.86 -0.91
C ALA A 99 8.44 -6.69 -1.75
N THR A 100 8.33 -7.98 -1.43
CA THR A 100 7.28 -8.87 -1.90
C THR A 100 6.04 -8.72 -1.02
N ILE A 101 4.87 -8.57 -1.63
CA ILE A 101 3.57 -8.50 -0.94
C ILE A 101 2.75 -9.73 -1.35
N THR A 102 2.36 -10.55 -0.37
CA THR A 102 1.61 -11.80 -0.60
C THR A 102 0.30 -11.76 0.17
N ALA A 103 -0.80 -12.14 -0.48
CA ALA A 103 -2.11 -12.24 0.15
C ALA A 103 -2.11 -13.32 1.24
N ARG A 104 -2.52 -12.99 2.48
CA ARG A 104 -2.65 -13.95 3.60
C ARG A 104 -3.99 -14.64 3.66
N GLU A 105 -4.96 -14.08 2.95
CA GLU A 105 -6.33 -14.53 2.81
C GLU A 105 -6.85 -13.96 1.50
N GLN A 106 -8.16 -14.03 1.25
CA GLN A 106 -8.74 -13.32 0.13
C GLN A 106 -8.55 -11.81 0.28
N VAL A 107 -7.81 -11.20 -0.65
CA VAL A 107 -7.54 -9.77 -0.68
C VAL A 107 -8.31 -9.11 -1.82
N ILE A 108 -8.93 -7.98 -1.52
CA ILE A 108 -9.53 -7.08 -2.51
C ILE A 108 -8.86 -5.72 -2.36
N CYS A 109 -8.36 -5.18 -3.47
CA CYS A 109 -7.74 -3.87 -3.51
C CYS A 109 -8.17 -3.07 -4.73
N LEU A 110 -8.18 -1.75 -4.60
CA LEU A 110 -8.15 -0.85 -5.75
C LEU A 110 -6.68 -0.72 -6.20
N ALA A 111 -6.39 -1.16 -7.42
CA ALA A 111 -5.08 -1.04 -8.05
C ALA A 111 -5.11 0.13 -9.04
N MET A 112 -4.13 1.02 -8.95
CA MET A 112 -4.02 2.22 -9.77
C MET A 112 -2.62 2.30 -10.37
N ASP A 113 -2.53 2.60 -11.66
CA ASP A 113 -1.25 2.83 -12.33
C ASP A 113 -0.77 4.26 -12.05
N GLY A 114 0.45 4.44 -11.53
CA GLY A 114 1.02 5.73 -11.15
C GLY A 114 0.90 6.85 -12.19
N SER A 115 0.81 6.52 -13.49
CA SER A 115 0.51 7.49 -14.55
C SER A 115 -0.83 8.22 -14.39
N PHE A 116 -1.73 7.76 -13.50
CA PHE A 116 -2.94 8.49 -13.14
C PHE A 116 -2.62 9.89 -12.59
N LEU A 117 -1.49 10.06 -11.88
CA LEU A 117 -1.03 11.37 -11.43
C LEU A 117 -0.49 12.26 -12.57
N ASP A 118 -0.11 11.68 -13.70
CA ASP A 118 0.34 12.44 -14.87
C ASP A 118 -0.82 12.87 -15.76
N GLN A 119 -1.96 12.20 -15.64
CA GLN A 119 -3.21 12.57 -16.30
C GLN A 119 -3.89 13.76 -15.59
N MET A 120 -3.55 13.99 -14.32
CA MET A 120 -3.94 15.14 -13.50
C MET A 120 -3.17 16.41 -13.91
N LYS A 121 -3.71 17.19 -14.86
CA LYS A 121 -2.99 18.31 -15.54
C LYS A 121 -3.61 19.70 -15.33
N THR A 122 -4.85 19.79 -14.85
CA THR A 122 -5.51 21.07 -14.58
C THR A 122 -5.08 21.67 -13.24
N VAL A 123 -5.42 22.94 -12.99
CA VAL A 123 -5.14 23.61 -11.70
C VAL A 123 -5.85 22.89 -10.54
N ASP A 124 -7.09 22.43 -10.77
CA ASP A 124 -7.86 21.64 -9.79
C ASP A 124 -7.23 20.24 -9.58
N ASP A 125 -6.62 19.68 -10.63
CA ASP A 125 -5.88 18.42 -10.55
C ASP A 125 -4.58 18.55 -9.74
N LEU A 126 -3.96 19.72 -9.68
CA LEU A 126 -2.72 19.92 -8.92
C LEU A 126 -2.96 19.76 -7.41
N ALA A 127 -4.12 20.22 -6.91
CA ALA A 127 -4.53 20.00 -5.53
C ALA A 127 -4.74 18.51 -5.24
N SER A 128 -5.38 17.79 -6.18
CA SER A 128 -5.61 16.35 -6.08
C SER A 128 -4.29 15.57 -6.10
N LYS A 129 -3.37 15.91 -7.00
CA LYS A 129 -2.01 15.34 -7.06
C LYS A 129 -1.25 15.61 -5.76
N GLY A 130 -1.32 16.84 -5.23
CA GLY A 130 -0.74 17.20 -3.94
C GLY A 130 -1.31 16.38 -2.77
N LEU A 131 -2.60 16.07 -2.79
CA LEU A 131 -3.24 15.22 -1.78
C LEU A 131 -2.66 13.79 -1.79
N PHE A 132 -2.50 13.17 -2.97
CA PHE A 132 -1.86 11.85 -3.08
C PHE A 132 -0.43 11.84 -2.53
N TYR A 133 0.42 12.79 -2.95
CA TYR A 133 1.78 12.87 -2.44
C TYR A 133 1.87 13.15 -0.94
N ARG A 134 0.98 13.99 -0.41
CA ARG A 134 0.88 14.20 1.04
C ARG A 134 0.60 12.89 1.77
N ILE A 135 -0.30 12.08 1.25
CA ILE A 135 -0.72 10.85 1.90
C ILE A 135 0.36 9.79 1.81
N PHE A 136 0.99 9.62 0.65
CA PHE A 136 2.16 8.75 0.54
C PHE A 136 3.26 9.19 1.50
N SER A 137 3.51 10.50 1.63
CA SER A 137 4.47 11.04 2.59
C SER A 137 4.09 10.71 4.04
N GLU A 138 2.82 10.84 4.42
CA GLU A 138 2.33 10.50 5.77
C GLU A 138 2.48 8.99 6.05
N ILE A 139 2.19 8.13 5.07
CA ILE A 139 2.34 6.67 5.15
C ILE A 139 3.81 6.29 5.28
N LEU A 140 4.67 6.81 4.42
CA LEU A 140 6.11 6.53 4.46
C LEU A 140 6.71 7.02 5.78
N ALA A 141 6.31 8.19 6.27
CA ALA A 141 6.75 8.69 7.57
C ALA A 141 6.31 7.77 8.72
N ALA A 142 5.08 7.26 8.70
CA ALA A 142 4.62 6.28 9.70
C ALA A 142 5.42 4.97 9.62
N ARG A 143 5.62 4.43 8.40
CA ARG A 143 6.40 3.20 8.18
C ARG A 143 7.84 3.32 8.62
N VAL A 144 8.50 4.46 8.37
CA VAL A 144 9.87 4.71 8.83
C VAL A 144 9.93 4.74 10.36
N ARG A 145 8.96 5.38 11.03
CA ARG A 145 8.90 5.37 12.51
C ARG A 145 8.71 3.95 13.05
N ASP A 146 7.82 3.16 12.45
CA ASP A 146 7.57 1.78 12.85
C ASP A 146 8.80 0.89 12.62
N ALA A 147 9.48 1.06 11.48
CA ALA A 147 10.72 0.35 11.17
C ALA A 147 11.83 0.70 12.18
N ASN A 148 12.03 1.98 12.48
CA ASN A 148 12.99 2.43 13.49
C ASN A 148 12.69 1.84 14.88
N ALA A 149 11.42 1.82 15.29
CA ALA A 149 11.03 1.22 16.56
C ALA A 149 11.33 -0.28 16.63
N ARG A 150 11.15 -1.00 15.51
CA ARG A 150 11.51 -2.43 15.41
C ARG A 150 13.01 -2.65 15.44
N ILE A 151 13.79 -1.83 14.74
CA ILE A 151 15.26 -1.88 14.76
C ILE A 151 15.76 -1.72 16.20
N LEU A 152 15.28 -0.71 16.93
CA LEU A 152 15.66 -0.49 18.33
C LEU A 152 15.32 -1.69 19.21
N LYS A 153 14.16 -2.31 19.01
CA LYS A 153 13.75 -3.49 19.76
C LYS A 153 14.67 -4.69 19.49
N LEU A 154 15.02 -4.93 18.23
CA LEU A 154 15.94 -5.99 17.83
C LEU A 154 17.36 -5.76 18.37
N GLU A 155 17.83 -4.51 18.38
CA GLU A 155 19.13 -4.16 18.98
C GLU A 155 19.16 -4.41 20.49
N ASP A 156 18.05 -4.18 21.20
CA ASP A 156 17.91 -4.45 22.63
C ASP A 156 17.91 -5.96 22.91
N GLU A 157 17.11 -6.73 22.16
CA GLU A 157 17.08 -8.20 22.25
C GLU A 157 18.45 -8.83 21.94
N LEU A 158 19.18 -8.27 20.97
CA LEU A 158 20.54 -8.73 20.62
C LEU A 158 21.55 -8.46 21.74
N LYS A 159 21.45 -7.29 22.41
CA LYS A 159 22.30 -6.97 23.57
C LYS A 159 22.05 -7.96 24.70
N ASP A 160 20.79 -8.24 25.04
CA ASP A 160 20.43 -9.20 26.08
C ASP A 160 20.97 -10.59 25.79
N LEU A 161 20.89 -11.05 24.54
CA LEU A 161 21.46 -12.33 24.10
C LEU A 161 23.00 -12.35 24.23
N SER A 162 23.68 -11.26 23.86
CA SER A 162 25.14 -11.16 23.95
C SER A 162 25.66 -11.19 25.41
N VAL A 163 24.86 -10.71 26.37
CA VAL A 163 25.20 -10.72 27.80
C VAL A 163 25.01 -12.12 28.40
N GLN A 164 24.14 -12.94 27.81
CA GLN A 164 23.80 -14.29 28.29
C GLN A 164 24.69 -15.41 27.72
N MET A 165 25.51 -15.14 26.70
CA MET A 165 26.47 -16.13 26.19
C MET A 165 27.64 -16.28 27.17
N PRO A 166 27.84 -17.46 27.81
CA PRO A 166 29.00 -17.67 28.65
C PRO A 166 30.25 -17.61 27.79
N SER A 167 31.28 -16.89 28.27
CA SER A 167 32.61 -16.92 27.67
C SER A 167 33.07 -18.37 27.54
N ILE A 168 33.25 -18.84 26.31
CA ILE A 168 33.87 -20.14 25.99
C ILE A 168 35.38 -20.01 26.16
#